data_AF-T1CAV8-F1
#
_entry.id   AF-T1CAV8-F1
#
_cell.length_a   1.000
_cell.length_b   1.000
_cell.length_c   1.000
_cell.angle_alpha   90.00
_cell.angle_beta   90.00
_cell.angle_gamma   90.00
#
_symmetry.space_group_name_H-M   'P 1'
#
loop_
_entity.id
_entity.type
_entity.pdbx_description
1 polymer ?
#
loop_
_entity_poly.entity_id
_entity_poly.type
_entity_poly.pdbx_seq_one_letter_code
_entity_poly.pdbx_strand_id
1 'polypeptide(L)'
;MKIAADHLRRDAFLYVRQSSLRQVFENTESTKRQYALRERAVAMGWPIERVHVIDSDLGLSGAQAARRDGFQHLVTEVAMGHAGIVLGLEVSRLARNNADWHRLLELAALSRTLICDEDGVYDPAHFNDRLLLGLKGTMSEAELHVLKSRLQGGILNKARRGELEMALPVGLAYAPDGRVGLDPDRQIQDTVRLLFDTFR
;
A
#
# COMPACT_ATOMS: atom_id res chain seq x y z
N MET A 1 -12.41 28.96 2.45
CA MET A 1 -12.10 27.67 3.13
C MET A 1 -12.80 26.57 2.34
N LYS A 2 -12.10 25.50 1.91
CA LYS A 2 -12.70 24.45 1.06
C LYS A 2 -13.69 23.55 1.81
N ILE A 3 -13.48 23.42 3.12
CA ILE A 3 -14.36 22.65 4.01
C ILE A 3 -15.62 23.48 4.29
N ALA A 4 -16.77 22.84 4.21
CA ALA A 4 -18.08 23.46 4.32
C ALA A 4 -18.92 22.63 5.30
N ALA A 5 -20.00 23.22 5.83
CA ALA A 5 -20.87 22.54 6.80
C ALA A 5 -21.40 21.20 6.27
N ASP A 6 -21.67 21.10 4.97
CA ASP A 6 -22.12 19.85 4.34
C ASP A 6 -21.08 18.72 4.42
N HIS A 7 -19.78 19.06 4.33
CA HIS A 7 -18.70 18.09 4.52
C HIS A 7 -18.66 17.61 5.97
N LEU A 8 -18.81 18.52 6.95
CA LEU A 8 -18.75 18.22 8.38
C LEU A 8 -19.97 17.43 8.90
N ARG A 9 -21.10 17.45 8.18
CA ARG A 9 -22.27 16.62 8.51
C ARG A 9 -22.05 15.13 8.23
N ARG A 10 -21.09 14.84 7.34
CA ARG A 10 -20.70 13.51 6.88
C ARG A 10 -19.44 13.05 7.60
N ASP A 11 -19.10 11.78 7.47
CA ASP A 11 -18.00 11.19 8.22
C ASP A 11 -16.63 11.46 7.56
N ALA A 12 -15.58 11.43 8.37
CA ALA A 12 -14.20 11.52 7.91
C ALA A 12 -13.56 10.13 7.93
N PHE A 13 -12.95 9.73 6.82
CA PHE A 13 -12.31 8.42 6.70
C PHE A 13 -10.80 8.58 6.54
N LEU A 14 -10.04 8.10 7.52
CA LEU A 14 -8.59 7.96 7.44
C LEU A 14 -8.25 6.57 6.93
N TYR A 15 -7.63 6.48 5.77
CA TYR A 15 -7.14 5.21 5.24
C TYR A 15 -5.63 5.08 5.47
N VAL A 16 -5.26 4.03 6.20
CA VAL A 16 -3.88 3.72 6.60
C VAL A 16 -3.39 2.54 5.78
N ARG A 17 -2.21 2.67 5.17
CA ARG A 17 -1.59 1.60 4.39
C ARG A 17 -0.09 1.50 4.61
N GLN A 18 0.40 0.27 4.69
CA GLN A 18 1.83 -0.09 4.77
C GLN A 18 2.10 -1.26 3.81
N SER A 19 3.19 -1.19 3.05
CA SER A 19 3.48 -2.11 1.93
C SER A 19 4.12 -3.45 2.31
N SER A 20 4.48 -3.71 3.57
CA SER A 20 4.91 -5.05 4.00
C SER A 20 4.98 -5.18 5.53
N LEU A 21 4.79 -6.39 6.05
CA LEU A 21 4.98 -6.71 7.48
C LEU A 21 6.36 -6.28 8.00
N ARG A 22 7.42 -6.44 7.19
CA ARG A 22 8.77 -6.03 7.55
C ARG A 22 8.90 -4.50 7.71
N GLN A 23 8.26 -3.74 6.83
CA GLN A 23 8.21 -2.27 6.95
C GLN A 23 7.36 -1.79 8.12
N VAL A 24 6.34 -2.54 8.56
CA VAL A 24 5.54 -2.18 9.75
C VAL A 24 6.41 -2.24 11.02
N PHE A 25 7.30 -3.22 11.14
CA PHE A 25 8.23 -3.32 12.27
C PHE A 25 9.39 -2.33 12.19
N GLU A 26 9.92 -2.07 10.99
CA GLU A 26 11.10 -1.20 10.81
C GLU A 26 10.75 0.29 10.70
N ASN A 27 9.53 0.68 10.27
CA ASN A 27 9.13 2.08 10.02
C ASN A 27 8.01 2.58 10.96
N THR A 28 8.22 2.45 12.27
CA THR A 28 7.27 2.92 13.31
C THR A 28 6.88 4.40 13.17
N GLU A 29 7.79 5.25 12.69
CA GLU A 29 7.53 6.68 12.52
C GLU A 29 6.56 6.99 11.36
N SER A 30 6.59 6.21 10.28
CA SER A 30 5.64 6.34 9.17
C SER A 30 4.23 5.98 9.61
N THR A 31 4.09 4.93 10.42
CA THR A 31 2.80 4.53 10.99
C THR A 31 2.22 5.62 11.89
N LYS A 32 3.03 6.19 12.79
CA LYS A 32 2.61 7.31 13.66
C LYS A 32 2.09 8.50 12.86
N ARG A 33 2.78 8.88 11.78
CA ARG A 33 2.33 9.98 10.91
C ARG A 33 0.98 9.71 10.27
N GLN A 34 0.69 8.47 9.87
CA GLN A 34 -0.62 8.11 9.31
C GLN A 34 -1.74 8.29 10.34
N TYR A 35 -1.54 7.77 11.55
CA TYR A 35 -2.53 7.95 12.62
C TYR A 35 -2.67 9.40 13.08
N ALA A 36 -1.61 10.22 12.97
CA ALA A 36 -1.67 11.65 13.29
C ALA A 36 -2.64 12.45 12.39
N LEU A 37 -2.95 11.96 11.19
CA LEU A 37 -3.98 12.57 10.34
C LEU A 37 -5.38 12.52 10.98
N ARG A 38 -5.63 11.62 11.93
CA ARG A 38 -6.86 11.60 12.71
C ARG A 38 -7.05 12.91 13.48
N GLU A 39 -6.00 13.37 14.15
CA GLU A 39 -6.02 14.65 14.89
C GLU A 39 -6.21 15.83 13.94
N ARG A 40 -5.68 15.73 12.71
CA ARG A 40 -5.91 16.74 11.67
C ARG A 40 -7.38 16.81 11.26
N ALA A 41 -8.08 15.68 11.12
CA ALA A 41 -9.52 15.68 10.84
C ALA A 41 -10.31 16.38 11.95
N VAL A 42 -9.94 16.13 13.22
CA VAL A 42 -10.55 16.80 14.38
C VAL A 42 -10.29 18.30 14.36
N ALA A 43 -9.05 18.71 14.12
CA ALA A 43 -8.68 20.12 14.00
C ALA A 43 -9.41 20.83 12.84
N MET A 44 -9.83 20.09 11.81
CA MET A 44 -10.63 20.60 10.69
C MET A 44 -12.13 20.70 11.00
N GLY A 45 -12.58 20.22 12.17
CA GLY A 45 -13.95 20.37 12.66
C GLY A 45 -14.77 19.07 12.69
N TRP A 46 -14.20 17.92 12.34
CA TRP A 46 -14.90 16.64 12.51
C TRP A 46 -14.92 16.20 13.97
N PRO A 47 -16.07 15.75 14.51
CA PRO A 47 -16.11 15.07 15.80
C PRO A 47 -15.29 13.79 15.76
N ILE A 48 -14.55 13.49 16.83
CA ILE A 48 -13.64 12.33 16.90
C ILE A 48 -14.38 11.00 16.66
N GLU A 49 -15.64 10.91 17.06
CA GLU A 49 -16.53 9.76 16.88
C GLU A 49 -16.97 9.53 15.43
N ARG A 50 -16.79 10.52 14.55
CA ARG A 50 -17.05 10.45 13.10
C ARG A 50 -15.77 10.36 12.28
N VAL A 51 -14.63 10.16 12.93
CA VAL A 51 -13.36 9.90 12.25
C VAL A 51 -13.08 8.40 12.29
N HIS A 52 -13.34 7.73 11.17
CA HIS A 52 -13.16 6.29 11.00
C HIS A 52 -11.77 5.99 10.46
N VAL A 53 -11.05 5.07 11.10
CA VAL A 53 -9.73 4.63 10.64
C VAL A 53 -9.87 3.27 9.97
N ILE A 54 -9.47 3.19 8.71
CA ILE A 54 -9.42 1.95 7.92
C ILE A 54 -7.97 1.52 7.83
N ASP A 55 -7.58 0.53 8.63
CA ASP A 55 -6.24 -0.03 8.70
C ASP A 55 -6.21 -1.56 8.48
N SER A 56 -7.35 -2.14 8.08
CA SER A 56 -7.52 -3.57 7.77
C SER A 56 -6.59 -4.08 6.66
N ASP A 57 -6.07 -3.17 5.83
CA ASP A 57 -5.20 -3.48 4.70
C ASP A 57 -3.69 -3.40 5.06
N LEU A 58 -3.36 -3.20 6.34
CA LEU A 58 -1.99 -3.23 6.85
C LEU A 58 -1.33 -4.61 6.69
N GLY A 59 -0.07 -4.62 6.24
CA GLY A 59 0.74 -5.84 6.17
C GLY A 59 0.40 -6.78 4.99
N LEU A 60 -0.61 -6.47 4.19
CA LEU A 60 -0.92 -7.20 2.97
C LEU A 60 0.07 -6.81 1.85
N SER A 61 0.91 -7.76 1.42
CA SER A 61 1.78 -7.58 0.26
C SER A 61 0.94 -7.53 -1.04
N GLY A 62 1.47 -6.86 -2.07
CA GLY A 62 0.76 -6.64 -3.35
C GLY A 62 0.29 -7.90 -4.09
N ALA A 63 0.80 -9.09 -3.72
CA ALA A 63 0.49 -10.37 -4.36
C ALA A 63 -0.83 -11.01 -3.88
N GLN A 64 -1.38 -10.61 -2.74
CA GLN A 64 -2.68 -11.09 -2.26
C GLN A 64 -3.77 -10.13 -2.75
N ALA A 65 -4.31 -10.40 -3.94
CA ALA A 65 -5.37 -9.62 -4.57
C ALA A 65 -6.76 -9.80 -3.92
N ALA A 66 -6.94 -10.84 -3.10
CA ALA A 66 -8.27 -11.35 -2.70
C ALA A 66 -8.79 -10.86 -1.32
N ARG A 67 -8.14 -9.93 -0.64
CA ARG A 67 -8.59 -9.38 0.66
C ARG A 67 -8.40 -7.86 0.72
N ARG A 68 -9.23 -7.10 -0.02
CA ARG A 68 -9.25 -5.63 0.01
C ARG A 68 -10.51 -5.11 0.66
N ASP A 69 -10.82 -5.62 1.84
CA ASP A 69 -12.07 -5.27 2.52
C ASP A 69 -12.06 -3.78 2.92
N GLY A 70 -10.89 -3.22 3.27
CA GLY A 70 -10.74 -1.83 3.70
C GLY A 70 -10.91 -0.80 2.58
N PHE A 71 -10.15 -0.91 1.50
CA PHE A 71 -10.27 0.04 0.38
C PHE A 71 -11.64 -0.03 -0.31
N GLN A 72 -12.22 -1.23 -0.46
CA GLN A 72 -13.56 -1.36 -1.05
C GLN A 72 -14.63 -0.76 -0.14
N HIS A 73 -14.50 -0.92 1.18
CA HIS A 73 -15.35 -0.23 2.13
C HIS A 73 -15.24 1.29 1.97
N LEU A 74 -14.02 1.85 1.92
CA LEU A 74 -13.82 3.29 1.69
C LEU A 74 -14.50 3.78 0.40
N VAL A 75 -14.29 3.08 -0.71
CA VAL A 75 -14.91 3.42 -2.00
C VAL A 75 -16.44 3.40 -1.91
N THR A 76 -16.99 2.45 -1.14
CA THR A 76 -18.44 2.34 -0.91
C THR A 76 -18.97 3.54 -0.13
N GLU A 77 -18.31 3.93 0.96
CA GLU A 77 -18.71 5.09 1.78
C GLU A 77 -18.64 6.40 1.00
N VAL A 78 -17.66 6.53 0.09
CA VAL A 78 -17.58 7.67 -0.83
C VAL A 78 -18.71 7.63 -1.86
N ALA A 79 -18.94 6.48 -2.49
CA ALA A 79 -19.98 6.33 -3.51
C ALA A 79 -21.40 6.55 -2.96
N MET A 80 -21.65 6.15 -1.71
CA MET A 80 -22.92 6.39 -1.01
C MET A 80 -23.05 7.83 -0.48
N GLY A 81 -21.99 8.63 -0.57
CA GLY A 81 -21.97 10.01 -0.09
C GLY A 81 -21.92 10.13 1.43
N HIS A 82 -21.53 9.08 2.14
CA HIS A 82 -21.35 9.11 3.60
C HIS A 82 -20.05 9.79 4.01
N ALA A 83 -19.05 9.78 3.14
CA ALA A 83 -17.77 10.43 3.38
C ALA A 83 -17.82 11.93 3.03
N GLY A 84 -17.54 12.79 4.00
CA GLY A 84 -17.29 14.21 3.81
C GLY A 84 -15.86 14.51 3.41
N ILE A 85 -14.92 13.67 3.90
CA ILE A 85 -13.49 13.75 3.58
C ILE A 85 -12.82 12.38 3.67
N VAL A 86 -11.86 12.14 2.80
CA VAL A 86 -10.93 11.01 2.87
C VAL A 86 -9.53 11.53 3.14
N LEU A 87 -8.85 10.98 4.14
CA LEU A 87 -7.49 11.32 4.55
C LEU A 87 -6.53 10.17 4.28
N GLY A 88 -5.32 10.49 3.85
CA GLY A 88 -4.19 9.56 3.79
C GLY A 88 -2.87 10.31 3.60
N LEU A 89 -1.73 9.78 4.05
CA LEU A 89 -0.45 10.52 3.96
C LEU A 89 -0.05 10.79 2.50
N GLU A 90 -0.11 9.76 1.67
CA GLU A 90 0.17 9.84 0.24
C GLU A 90 -1.09 9.35 -0.46
N VAL A 91 -2.01 10.27 -0.75
CA VAL A 91 -3.33 9.90 -1.26
C VAL A 91 -3.25 9.21 -2.63
N SER A 92 -2.21 9.52 -3.42
CA SER A 92 -1.86 8.79 -4.65
C SER A 92 -1.52 7.31 -4.42
N ARG A 93 -1.17 6.91 -3.18
CA ARG A 93 -0.85 5.53 -2.79
C ARG A 93 -1.98 4.81 -2.06
N LEU A 94 -3.15 5.45 -1.91
CA LEU A 94 -4.36 4.78 -1.40
C LEU A 94 -4.68 3.56 -2.27
N ALA A 95 -4.63 3.75 -3.58
CA ALA A 95 -4.85 2.71 -4.56
C ALA A 95 -3.57 1.91 -4.86
N ARG A 96 -3.73 0.63 -5.20
CA ARG A 96 -2.62 -0.25 -5.63
C ARG A 96 -2.29 -0.07 -7.11
N ASN A 97 -3.19 0.54 -7.88
CA ASN A 97 -3.05 0.84 -9.30
C ASN A 97 -3.69 2.21 -9.59
N ASN A 98 -3.27 2.87 -10.68
CA ASN A 98 -3.80 4.18 -11.07
C ASN A 98 -5.31 4.15 -11.31
N ALA A 99 -5.86 3.03 -11.79
CA ALA A 99 -7.26 2.90 -12.15
C ALA A 99 -8.20 3.03 -10.94
N ASP A 100 -7.89 2.35 -9.84
CA ASP A 100 -8.64 2.41 -8.59
C ASP A 100 -8.55 3.81 -7.96
N TRP A 101 -7.41 4.50 -8.14
CA TRP A 101 -7.22 5.88 -7.69
C TRP A 101 -8.10 6.86 -8.48
N HIS A 102 -8.04 6.80 -9.81
CA HIS A 102 -8.90 7.62 -10.67
C HIS A 102 -10.38 7.35 -10.41
N ARG A 103 -10.75 6.09 -10.17
CA ARG A 103 -12.12 5.72 -9.82
C ARG A 103 -12.57 6.37 -8.52
N LEU A 104 -11.75 6.35 -7.48
CA LEU A 104 -12.03 7.04 -6.23
C LEU A 104 -12.20 8.54 -6.43
N LEU A 105 -11.32 9.18 -7.22
CA LEU A 105 -11.42 10.60 -7.55
C LEU A 105 -12.72 10.97 -8.29
N GLU A 106 -13.14 10.13 -9.24
CA GLU A 106 -14.41 10.31 -9.94
C GLU A 106 -15.60 10.24 -8.99
N LEU A 107 -15.63 9.22 -8.13
CA LEU A 107 -16.70 9.05 -7.14
C LEU A 107 -16.70 10.23 -6.16
N ALA A 108 -15.54 10.64 -5.66
CA ALA A 108 -15.40 11.76 -4.75
C ALA A 108 -15.85 13.09 -5.38
N ALA A 109 -15.57 13.31 -6.67
CA ALA A 109 -16.07 14.48 -7.39
C ALA A 109 -17.61 14.48 -7.49
N LEU A 110 -18.21 13.31 -7.73
CA LEU A 110 -19.67 13.16 -7.82
C LEU A 110 -20.35 13.31 -6.45
N SER A 111 -19.78 12.74 -5.41
CA SER A 111 -20.30 12.77 -4.03
C SER A 111 -19.92 14.03 -3.25
N ARG A 112 -19.16 14.95 -3.85
CA ARG A 112 -18.58 16.13 -3.18
C ARG A 112 -17.81 15.72 -1.92
N THR A 113 -17.02 14.67 -2.01
CA THR A 113 -16.14 14.22 -0.94
C THR A 113 -14.77 14.85 -1.13
N LEU A 114 -14.25 15.48 -0.07
CA LEU A 114 -12.92 16.08 -0.10
C LEU A 114 -11.83 15.03 0.04
N ILE A 115 -10.65 15.35 -0.45
CA ILE A 115 -9.44 14.52 -0.33
C ILE A 115 -8.40 15.31 0.45
N CYS A 116 -7.78 14.72 1.46
CA CYS A 116 -6.74 15.36 2.28
C CYS A 116 -5.48 14.51 2.31
N ASP A 117 -4.35 15.14 2.02
CA ASP A 117 -3.02 14.58 2.25
C ASP A 117 -2.20 15.45 3.23
N GLU A 118 -0.91 15.18 3.38
CA GLU A 118 -0.01 16.00 4.19
C GLU A 118 0.04 17.46 3.71
N ASP A 119 -0.03 17.71 2.41
CA ASP A 119 0.15 19.03 1.80
C ASP A 119 -1.13 19.87 1.83
N GLY A 120 -2.31 19.25 1.82
CA GLY A 120 -3.55 20.04 1.83
C GLY A 120 -4.84 19.27 1.65
N VAL A 121 -5.91 20.06 1.53
CA VAL A 121 -7.27 19.60 1.23
C VAL A 121 -7.61 19.97 -0.21
N TYR A 122 -8.17 19.02 -0.93
CA TYR A 122 -8.48 19.07 -2.35
C TYR A 122 -9.95 18.72 -2.58
N ASP A 123 -10.58 19.43 -3.50
CA ASP A 123 -11.89 19.12 -4.03
C ASP A 123 -11.74 18.49 -5.43
N PRO A 124 -11.98 17.17 -5.58
CA PRO A 124 -11.88 16.50 -6.88
C PRO A 124 -12.83 17.04 -7.96
N ALA A 125 -13.90 17.77 -7.59
CA ALA A 125 -14.77 18.44 -8.54
C ALA A 125 -14.14 19.73 -9.11
N HIS A 126 -13.12 20.29 -8.43
CA HIS A 126 -12.43 21.48 -8.89
C HIS A 126 -11.25 21.12 -9.81
N PHE A 127 -11.20 21.74 -11.00
CA PHE A 127 -10.22 21.40 -12.04
C PHE A 127 -8.76 21.43 -11.56
N ASN A 128 -8.33 22.52 -10.91
CA ASN A 128 -6.94 22.66 -10.45
C ASN A 128 -6.55 21.59 -9.41
N ASP A 129 -7.47 21.27 -8.51
CA ASP A 129 -7.25 20.26 -7.48
C ASP A 129 -7.17 18.86 -8.10
N ARG A 130 -8.08 18.57 -9.04
CA ARG A 130 -8.08 17.31 -9.78
C ARG A 130 -6.81 17.12 -10.61
N LEU A 131 -6.33 18.18 -11.27
CA LEU A 131 -5.08 18.14 -12.03
C LEU A 131 -3.89 17.86 -11.10
N LEU A 132 -3.81 18.53 -9.96
CA LEU A 132 -2.75 18.31 -8.98
C LEU A 132 -2.78 16.90 -8.39
N LEU A 133 -3.97 16.39 -8.05
CA LEU A 133 -4.19 15.01 -7.59
C LEU A 133 -3.76 13.99 -8.66
N GLY A 134 -4.04 14.27 -9.93
CA GLY A 134 -3.59 13.46 -11.05
C GLY A 134 -2.06 13.45 -11.19
N LEU A 135 -1.42 14.62 -11.13
CA LEU A 135 0.04 14.75 -11.20
C LEU A 135 0.74 14.05 -10.02
N LYS A 136 0.22 14.19 -8.81
CA LYS A 136 0.69 13.45 -7.62
C LYS A 136 0.60 11.93 -7.82
N GLY A 137 -0.46 11.47 -8.49
CA GLY A 137 -0.59 10.08 -8.95
C GLY A 137 0.58 9.64 -9.84
N THR A 138 0.78 10.35 -10.95
CA THR A 138 1.85 10.05 -11.93
C THR A 138 3.25 10.13 -11.33
N MET A 139 3.52 11.12 -10.47
CA MET A 139 4.81 11.24 -9.78
C MET A 139 5.11 10.03 -8.91
N SER A 140 4.12 9.53 -8.15
CA SER A 140 4.31 8.31 -7.34
C SER A 140 4.61 7.07 -8.20
N GLU A 141 4.04 6.97 -9.41
CA GLU A 141 4.36 5.88 -10.33
C GLU A 141 5.79 5.99 -10.86
N ALA A 142 6.22 7.21 -11.18
CA ALA A 142 7.59 7.48 -11.63
C ALA A 142 8.63 7.15 -10.54
N GLU A 143 8.38 7.53 -9.28
CA GLU A 143 9.22 7.17 -8.14
C GLU A 143 9.36 5.66 -7.98
N LEU A 144 8.23 4.94 -8.06
CA LEU A 144 8.22 3.47 -7.97
C LEU A 144 9.02 2.84 -9.12
N HIS A 145 8.89 3.37 -10.34
CA HIS A 145 9.66 2.92 -11.49
C HIS A 145 11.16 3.07 -11.26
N VAL A 146 11.62 4.23 -10.76
CA VAL A 146 13.03 4.48 -10.44
C VAL A 146 13.53 3.53 -9.35
N LEU A 147 12.76 3.33 -8.28
CA LEU A 147 13.12 2.40 -7.21
C LEU A 147 13.24 0.96 -7.74
N LYS A 148 12.26 0.49 -8.51
CA LYS A 148 12.26 -0.85 -9.13
C LYS A 148 13.46 -1.04 -10.04
N SER A 149 13.78 -0.03 -10.85
CA SER A 149 14.92 -0.06 -11.77
C SER A 149 16.25 -0.20 -11.01
N ARG A 150 16.41 0.54 -9.91
CA ARG A 150 17.60 0.45 -9.04
C ARG A 150 17.73 -0.94 -8.40
N LEU A 151 16.63 -1.48 -7.87
CA LEU A 151 16.61 -2.82 -7.27
C LEU A 151 16.96 -3.91 -8.29
N GLN A 152 16.37 -3.85 -9.49
CA GLN A 152 16.68 -4.77 -10.58
C GLN A 152 18.15 -4.68 -11.01
N GLY A 153 18.69 -3.46 -11.14
CA GLY A 153 20.12 -3.26 -11.41
C GLY A 153 21.02 -3.88 -10.35
N GLY A 154 20.64 -3.77 -9.06
CA GLY A 154 21.33 -4.43 -7.96
C GLY A 154 21.29 -5.96 -8.03
N ILE A 155 20.12 -6.53 -8.32
CA ILE A 155 19.92 -7.98 -8.51
C ILE A 155 20.81 -8.49 -9.65
N LEU A 156 20.78 -7.82 -10.81
CA LEU A 156 21.57 -8.19 -11.97
C LEU A 156 23.08 -8.10 -11.70
N ASN A 157 23.52 -7.06 -10.99
CA ASN A 157 24.94 -6.92 -10.62
C ASN A 157 25.41 -8.02 -9.66
N LYS A 158 24.59 -8.39 -8.66
CA LYS A 158 24.89 -9.54 -7.78
C LYS A 158 24.95 -10.84 -8.59
N ALA A 159 24.00 -11.06 -9.50
CA ALA A 159 23.97 -12.25 -10.33
C ALA A 159 25.22 -12.38 -11.22
N ARG A 160 25.66 -11.28 -11.83
CA ARG A 160 26.88 -11.25 -12.66
C ARG A 160 28.16 -11.62 -11.89
N ARG A 161 28.20 -11.36 -10.59
CA ARG A 161 29.32 -11.76 -9.71
C ARG A 161 29.13 -13.14 -9.08
N GLY A 162 28.00 -13.81 -9.32
CA GLY A 162 27.67 -15.09 -8.66
C GLY A 162 27.28 -14.93 -7.19
N GLU A 163 26.97 -13.72 -6.74
CA GLU A 163 26.66 -13.38 -5.33
C GLU A 163 25.14 -13.27 -5.08
N LEU A 164 24.30 -13.55 -6.08
CA LEU A 164 22.85 -13.47 -5.92
C LEU A 164 22.33 -14.71 -5.22
N GLU A 165 22.09 -14.60 -3.92
CA GLU A 165 21.31 -15.58 -3.17
C GLU A 165 19.82 -15.46 -3.51
N MET A 166 19.17 -16.61 -3.71
CA MET A 166 17.76 -16.74 -4.03
C MET A 166 17.16 -17.88 -3.21
N ALA A 167 15.85 -17.86 -3.00
CA ALA A 167 15.19 -18.98 -2.35
C ALA A 167 15.44 -20.27 -3.14
N LEU A 168 16.00 -21.28 -2.48
CA LEU A 168 16.30 -22.56 -3.08
C LEU A 168 15.07 -23.48 -3.03
N PRO A 169 14.89 -24.39 -4.00
CA PRO A 169 13.92 -25.47 -3.90
C PRO A 169 14.08 -26.29 -2.62
N VAL A 170 12.99 -26.85 -2.11
CA VAL A 170 13.00 -27.75 -0.95
C VAL A 170 13.98 -28.90 -1.21
N GLY A 171 14.85 -29.17 -0.23
CA GLY A 171 15.93 -30.15 -0.34
C GLY A 171 17.29 -29.57 -0.72
N LEU A 172 17.39 -28.28 -1.00
CA LEU A 172 18.65 -27.57 -1.25
C LEU A 172 18.88 -26.48 -0.19
N ALA A 173 20.14 -26.33 0.22
CA ALA A 173 20.57 -25.33 1.19
C ALA A 173 21.88 -24.65 0.73
N TYR A 174 22.07 -23.40 1.14
CA TYR A 174 23.36 -22.72 1.01
C TYR A 174 24.31 -23.20 2.11
N ALA A 175 25.50 -23.65 1.72
CA ALA A 175 26.59 -23.97 2.63
C ALA A 175 27.26 -22.68 3.15
N PRO A 176 28.08 -22.75 4.23
CA PRO A 176 28.76 -21.58 4.79
C PRO A 176 29.68 -20.85 3.81
N ASP A 177 30.12 -21.53 2.74
CA ASP A 177 30.93 -20.98 1.66
C ASP A 177 30.10 -20.39 0.50
N GLY A 178 28.77 -20.31 0.66
CA GLY A 178 27.83 -19.76 -0.33
C GLY A 178 27.45 -20.72 -1.46
N ARG A 179 27.95 -21.96 -1.47
CA ARG A 179 27.60 -22.96 -2.50
C ARG A 179 26.24 -23.59 -2.21
N VAL A 180 25.51 -23.93 -3.28
CA VAL A 180 24.27 -24.69 -3.17
C VAL A 180 24.58 -26.18 -3.06
N GLY A 181 24.08 -26.82 -2.01
CA GLY A 181 24.18 -28.26 -1.78
C GLY A 181 22.84 -28.85 -1.34
N LEU A 182 22.81 -30.16 -1.09
CA LEU A 182 21.66 -30.81 -0.46
C LEU A 182 21.47 -30.28 0.97
N ASP A 183 20.23 -30.19 1.40
CA ASP A 183 19.89 -29.90 2.79
C ASP A 183 20.65 -30.87 3.72
N PRO A 184 21.35 -30.38 4.77
CA PRO A 184 22.10 -31.25 5.68
C PRO A 184 21.22 -32.24 6.48
N ASP A 185 19.91 -32.00 6.57
CA ASP A 185 18.97 -32.91 7.20
C ASP A 185 18.78 -34.17 6.34
N ARG A 186 19.18 -35.32 6.92
CA ARG A 186 19.04 -36.62 6.29
C ARG A 186 17.60 -36.98 5.95
N GLN A 187 16.65 -36.62 6.82
CA GLN A 187 15.23 -36.93 6.59
C GLN A 187 14.70 -36.18 5.36
N ILE A 188 15.12 -34.93 5.16
CA ILE A 188 14.78 -34.14 3.97
C ILE A 188 15.39 -34.81 2.73
N GLN A 189 16.68 -35.16 2.77
CA GLN A 189 17.34 -35.83 1.65
C GLN A 189 16.67 -37.14 1.26
N ASP A 190 16.34 -37.99 2.23
CA ASP A 190 15.74 -39.30 2.00
C ASP A 190 14.32 -39.16 1.43
N THR A 191 13.56 -38.16 1.89
CA THR A 191 12.23 -37.84 1.34
C THR A 191 12.33 -37.37 -0.12
N VAL A 192 13.30 -36.50 -0.43
CA VAL A 192 13.53 -36.01 -1.80
C VAL A 192 13.98 -37.16 -2.72
N ARG A 193 14.87 -38.03 -2.26
CA ARG A 193 15.28 -39.22 -3.03
C ARG A 193 14.10 -40.15 -3.30
N LEU A 194 13.30 -40.44 -2.27
CA LEU A 194 12.11 -41.28 -2.39
C LEU A 194 11.14 -40.72 -3.45
N LEU A 195 10.92 -39.41 -3.48
CA LEU A 195 10.11 -38.76 -4.52
C LEU A 195 10.64 -39.10 -5.91
N PHE A 196 11.93 -38.87 -6.18
CA PHE A 196 12.51 -39.15 -7.49
C PHE A 196 12.53 -40.64 -7.84
N ASP A 197 12.73 -41.53 -6.87
CA ASP A 197 12.69 -42.98 -7.08
C ASP A 197 11.27 -43.48 -7.36
N THR A 198 10.25 -42.86 -6.76
CA THR A 198 8.82 -43.24 -6.93
C THR A 198 8.28 -42.85 -8.30
N PHE A 199 8.74 -41.74 -8.86
CA PHE A 199 8.26 -41.19 -10.14
C PHE A 199 9.25 -41.37 -11.30
N ARG A 200 10.15 -42.36 -11.19
CA ARG A 200 11.17 -42.66 -12.20
C ARG A 200 10.61 -43.38 -13.42
#